data_AF-A0A370DMU4-F1
#
_entry.id   AF-A0A370DMU4-F1
#
_cell.length_a   1.000
_cell.length_b   1.000
_cell.length_c   1.000
_cell.angle_alpha   90.00
_cell.angle_beta   90.00
_cell.angle_gamma   90.00
#
_symmetry.space_group_name_H-M   'P 1'
#
loop_
_entity.id
_entity.type
_entity.pdbx_description
1 polymer ?
#
loop_
_entity_poly.entity_id
_entity_poly.type
_entity_poly.pdbx_seq_one_letter_code
_entity_poly.pdbx_strand_id
1 'polypeptide(L)'
;MCSISLEYANSARILIEAGNFTSAIGLMRLQYEAIVRAVWLLYAASDTAVSKLAVELTPETEQKASNMPILSLMLKQINEKAPRPATQMLNEFKGVSGKAMNSFVHCGIHAVNRHDSGYPIHLIIQILQNSNALSIMSGMLLGIVSGDKSAATRISKIQREYKDCLPPLKSA
;
A
#
# COMPACT_ATOMS: atom_id res chain seq x y z
N MET A 1 6.52 2.44 -8.63
CA MET A 1 5.85 2.35 -7.31
C MET A 1 4.56 1.54 -7.35
N CYS A 2 3.58 1.83 -8.22
CA CYS A 2 2.37 0.99 -8.33
C CYS A 2 2.68 -0.47 -8.69
N SER A 3 3.62 -0.71 -9.60
CA SER A 3 4.11 -2.06 -9.93
C SER A 3 4.68 -2.79 -8.71
N ILE A 4 5.53 -2.12 -7.93
CA ILE A 4 6.10 -2.64 -6.68
C ILE A 4 4.99 -2.98 -5.66
N SER A 5 3.97 -2.12 -5.53
CA SER A 5 2.79 -2.40 -4.69
C SER A 5 2.07 -3.68 -5.14
N LEU A 6 1.84 -3.85 -6.45
CA LEU A 6 1.22 -5.07 -7.00
C LEU A 6 2.10 -6.32 -6.81
N GLU A 7 3.42 -6.17 -6.92
CA GLU A 7 4.37 -7.24 -6.64
C GLU A 7 4.30 -7.70 -5.18
N TYR A 8 4.28 -6.77 -4.23
CA TYR A 8 4.07 -7.10 -2.82
C TYR A 8 2.74 -7.82 -2.57
N ALA A 9 1.67 -7.43 -3.27
CA ALA A 9 0.37 -8.10 -3.20
C ALA A 9 0.45 -9.56 -3.67
N ASN A 10 1.12 -9.79 -4.80
CA ASN A 10 1.32 -11.13 -5.35
C ASN A 10 2.15 -12.00 -4.39
N SER A 11 3.27 -11.47 -3.91
CA SER A 11 4.15 -12.15 -2.95
C SER A 11 3.42 -12.48 -1.64
N ALA A 12 2.57 -11.58 -1.14
CA ALA A 12 1.76 -11.84 0.06
C ALA A 12 0.82 -13.04 -0.15
N ARG A 13 0.20 -13.19 -1.33
CA ARG A 13 -0.68 -14.34 -1.64
C ARG A 13 0.08 -15.66 -1.65
N ILE A 14 1.26 -15.69 -2.30
CA ILE A 14 2.14 -16.87 -2.34
C ILE A 14 2.54 -17.28 -0.92
N LEU A 15 2.91 -16.31 -0.07
CA LEU A 15 3.28 -16.59 1.31
C LEU A 15 2.10 -17.07 2.15
N ILE A 16 0.88 -16.55 1.92
CA ILE A 16 -0.33 -17.03 2.59
C ILE A 16 -0.61 -18.49 2.22
N GLU A 17 -0.50 -18.84 0.93
CA GLU A 17 -0.67 -20.21 0.46
C GLU A 17 0.36 -21.16 1.07
N ALA A 18 1.61 -20.71 1.24
CA ALA A 18 2.68 -21.45 1.89
C ALA A 18 2.58 -21.50 3.43
N GLY A 19 1.59 -20.84 4.05
CA GLY A 19 1.45 -20.77 5.51
C GLY A 19 2.38 -19.77 6.21
N ASN A 20 3.13 -18.97 5.46
CA ASN A 20 4.10 -17.98 5.96
C ASN A 20 3.42 -16.65 6.33
N PHE A 21 2.45 -16.71 7.24
CA PHE A 21 1.55 -15.59 7.54
C PHE A 21 2.23 -14.34 8.11
N THR A 22 3.22 -14.49 9.01
CA THR A 22 3.97 -13.34 9.56
C THR A 22 4.54 -12.48 8.45
N SER A 23 5.23 -13.13 7.50
CA SER A 23 5.90 -12.49 6.37
C SER A 23 4.88 -11.88 5.42
N ALA A 24 3.79 -12.58 5.12
CA ALA A 24 2.72 -12.05 4.27
C ALA A 24 2.08 -10.77 4.84
N ILE A 25 1.81 -10.73 6.16
CA ILE A 25 1.27 -9.55 6.83
C ILE A 25 2.29 -8.40 6.83
N GLY A 26 3.59 -8.72 7.00
CA GLY A 26 4.68 -7.76 6.82
C GLY A 26 4.70 -7.13 5.42
N LEU A 27 4.51 -7.94 4.36
CA LEU A 27 4.46 -7.44 2.98
C LEU A 27 3.27 -6.50 2.73
N MET A 28 2.13 -6.70 3.39
CA MET A 28 1.00 -5.78 3.27
C MET A 28 1.37 -4.36 3.74
N ARG A 29 2.28 -4.23 4.72
CA ARG A 29 2.83 -2.93 5.11
C ARG A 29 3.67 -2.33 4.00
N LEU A 30 4.57 -3.10 3.39
CA LEU A 30 5.42 -2.63 2.29
C LEU A 30 4.57 -2.21 1.08
N GLN A 31 3.50 -2.97 0.79
CA GLN A 31 2.50 -2.62 -0.21
C GLN A 31 1.86 -1.26 0.08
N TYR A 32 1.42 -1.03 1.32
CA TYR A 32 0.85 0.24 1.75
C TYR A 32 1.85 1.40 1.59
N GLU A 33 3.09 1.23 2.00
CA GLU A 33 4.12 2.28 1.86
C GLU A 33 4.44 2.59 0.40
N ALA A 34 4.47 1.56 -0.47
CA ALA A 34 4.67 1.73 -1.90
C ALA A 34 3.54 2.54 -2.55
N ILE A 35 2.28 2.29 -2.19
CA ILE A 35 1.15 3.06 -2.73
C ILE A 35 1.10 4.48 -2.17
N VAL A 36 1.41 4.68 -0.87
CA VAL A 36 1.53 6.04 -0.30
C VAL A 36 2.59 6.84 -1.04
N ARG A 37 3.76 6.25 -1.28
CA ARG A 37 4.83 6.90 -2.05
C ARG A 37 4.40 7.19 -3.48
N ALA A 38 3.65 6.30 -4.13
CA ALA A 38 3.12 6.53 -5.47
C ALA A 38 2.14 7.72 -5.53
N VAL A 39 1.19 7.78 -4.59
CA VAL A 39 0.22 8.88 -4.48
C VAL A 39 0.93 10.19 -4.15
N TRP A 40 1.90 10.15 -3.25
CA TRP A 40 2.72 11.30 -2.90
C TRP A 40 3.50 11.83 -4.11
N LEU A 41 4.13 10.95 -4.90
CA LEU A 41 4.85 11.33 -6.11
C LEU A 41 3.95 12.03 -7.13
N LEU A 42 2.70 11.57 -7.27
CA LEU A 42 1.77 12.16 -8.23
C LEU A 42 1.23 13.53 -7.78
N TYR A 43 0.88 13.68 -6.50
CA TYR A 43 0.09 14.84 -6.05
C TYR A 43 0.83 15.83 -5.17
N ALA A 44 1.95 15.44 -4.55
CA ALA A 44 2.49 16.21 -3.43
C ALA A 44 4.00 16.45 -3.46
N ALA A 45 4.77 15.53 -4.09
CA ALA A 45 6.21 15.62 -4.23
C ALA A 45 6.63 16.86 -5.03
N SER A 46 7.80 17.41 -4.73
CA SER A 46 8.44 18.41 -5.59
C SER A 46 9.17 17.71 -6.74
N ASP A 47 9.38 18.44 -7.84
CA ASP A 47 10.15 17.93 -8.98
C ASP A 47 11.56 17.48 -8.57
N THR A 48 12.20 18.20 -7.63
CA THR A 48 13.49 17.80 -7.05
C THR A 48 13.42 16.46 -6.32
N ALA A 49 12.30 16.15 -5.66
CA ALA A 49 12.16 14.89 -4.95
C ALA A 49 11.79 13.74 -5.89
N VAL A 50 11.04 14.02 -6.96
CA VAL A 50 10.76 13.07 -8.05
C VAL A 50 12.06 12.70 -8.77
N SER A 51 12.90 13.69 -9.12
CA SER A 51 14.14 13.46 -9.88
C SER A 51 15.13 12.57 -9.13
N LYS A 52 15.18 12.65 -7.79
CA LYS A 52 15.99 11.74 -6.95
C LYS A 52 15.67 10.25 -7.12
N LEU A 53 14.45 9.91 -7.55
CA LEU A 53 14.03 8.53 -7.77
C LEU A 53 14.09 8.10 -9.25
N ALA A 54 14.43 9.04 -10.15
CA ALA A 54 14.50 8.81 -11.59
C ALA A 54 15.94 8.80 -12.14
N VAL A 55 16.93 9.01 -11.27
CA VAL A 55 18.36 8.97 -11.62
C VAL A 55 18.91 7.55 -11.50
N GLU A 56 20.01 7.29 -12.21
CA GLU A 56 20.78 6.06 -12.08
C GLU A 56 21.28 5.85 -10.64
N LEU A 57 21.28 4.59 -10.20
CA LEU A 57 21.75 4.22 -8.88
C LEU A 57 23.29 4.24 -8.85
N THR A 58 23.84 5.22 -8.16
CA THR A 58 25.27 5.35 -7.83
C THR A 58 25.41 5.63 -6.34
N PRO A 59 26.59 5.44 -5.73
CA PRO A 59 26.78 5.76 -4.30
C PRO A 59 26.41 7.22 -3.96
N GLU A 60 26.66 8.15 -4.88
CA GLU A 60 26.34 9.56 -4.71
C GLU A 60 24.82 9.84 -4.79
N THR A 61 24.13 9.22 -5.75
CA THR A 61 22.67 9.40 -5.91
C THR A 61 21.90 8.69 -4.80
N GLU A 62 22.39 7.55 -4.32
CA GLU A 62 21.88 6.85 -3.13
C GLU A 62 21.93 7.75 -1.90
N GLN A 63 23.10 8.36 -1.63
CA GLN A 63 23.24 9.28 -0.51
C GLN A 63 22.29 10.49 -0.62
N LYS A 64 22.12 11.06 -1.82
CA LYS A 64 21.19 12.18 -2.05
C LYS A 64 19.72 11.78 -1.91
N ALA A 65 19.39 10.52 -2.21
CA ALA A 65 18.06 9.93 -2.06
C ALA A 65 17.74 9.52 -0.61
N SER A 66 18.72 9.44 0.30
CA SER A 66 18.49 9.13 1.72
C SER A 66 17.61 10.16 2.45
N ASN A 67 17.53 11.40 1.94
CA ASN A 67 16.74 12.50 2.50
C ASN A 67 15.27 12.51 2.07
N MET A 68 14.71 11.37 1.67
CA MET A 68 13.30 11.27 1.28
C MET A 68 12.38 11.37 2.52
N PRO A 69 11.19 11.98 2.40
CA PRO A 69 10.32 12.16 3.54
C PRO A 69 9.84 10.81 4.07
N ILE A 70 9.75 10.69 5.40
CA ILE A 70 9.18 9.51 6.04
C ILE A 70 7.67 9.39 5.74
N LEU A 71 7.13 8.18 5.91
CA LEU A 71 5.72 7.86 5.62
C LEU A 71 4.72 8.84 6.23
N SER A 72 4.94 9.26 7.49
CA SER A 72 4.05 10.21 8.17
C SER A 72 4.04 11.58 7.52
N LEU A 73 5.20 12.06 7.04
CA LEU A 73 5.33 13.33 6.34
C LEU A 73 4.72 13.25 4.93
N MET A 74 4.94 12.15 4.21
CA MET A 74 4.28 11.92 2.91
C MET A 74 2.76 11.98 3.05
N LEU A 75 2.19 11.31 4.04
CA LEU A 75 0.75 11.33 4.29
C LEU A 75 0.21 12.71 4.65
N LYS A 76 0.97 13.49 5.45
CA LYS A 76 0.61 14.87 5.75
C LYS A 76 0.51 15.70 4.46
N GLN A 77 1.51 15.62 3.60
CA GLN A 77 1.55 16.35 2.34
C GLN A 77 0.48 15.87 1.35
N ILE A 78 0.19 14.57 1.30
CA ILE A 78 -0.93 14.00 0.54
C ILE A 78 -2.26 14.60 1.02
N ASN A 79 -2.49 14.68 2.34
CA ASN A 79 -3.72 15.22 2.89
C ASN A 79 -3.94 16.71 2.56
N GLU A 80 -2.85 17.46 2.34
CA GLU A 80 -2.89 18.88 1.97
C GLU A 80 -3.11 19.10 0.47
N LYS A 81 -2.64 18.19 -0.41
CA LYS A 81 -2.55 18.44 -1.86
C LYS A 81 -3.32 17.47 -2.75
N ALA A 82 -3.56 16.24 -2.30
CA ALA A 82 -4.20 15.21 -3.12
C ALA A 82 -5.73 15.27 -3.05
N PRO A 83 -6.45 14.76 -4.07
CA PRO A 83 -7.91 14.69 -4.05
C PRO A 83 -8.45 13.88 -2.86
N ARG A 84 -9.58 14.31 -2.30
CA ARG A 84 -10.22 13.67 -1.13
C ARG A 84 -10.38 12.15 -1.24
N PRO A 85 -10.78 11.56 -2.38
CA PRO A 85 -10.87 10.11 -2.49
C PRO A 85 -9.53 9.39 -2.26
N ALA A 86 -8.42 9.96 -2.74
CA ALA A 86 -7.09 9.38 -2.56
C ALA A 86 -6.61 9.50 -1.11
N THR A 87 -6.91 10.62 -0.44
CA THR A 87 -6.53 10.85 0.96
C THR A 87 -7.35 9.97 1.91
N GLN A 88 -8.66 9.84 1.68
CA GLN A 88 -9.57 9.07 2.52
C GLN A 88 -9.16 7.59 2.60
N MET A 89 -8.96 6.93 1.46
CA MET A 89 -8.61 5.51 1.43
C MET A 89 -7.27 5.21 2.15
N LEU A 90 -6.24 6.06 1.96
CA LEU A 90 -4.95 5.88 2.64
C LEU A 90 -5.07 6.07 4.15
N ASN A 91 -5.83 7.08 4.60
CA ASN A 91 -6.02 7.34 6.02
C ASN A 91 -6.84 6.24 6.70
N GLU A 92 -7.88 5.73 6.03
CA GLU A 92 -8.68 4.60 6.54
C GLU A 92 -7.80 3.37 6.75
N PHE A 93 -6.95 3.03 5.76
CA PHE A 93 -6.03 1.91 5.86
C PHE A 93 -5.05 2.07 7.04
N LYS A 94 -4.46 3.27 7.18
CA LYS A 94 -3.57 3.58 8.31
C LYS A 94 -4.27 3.43 9.66
N GLY A 95 -5.50 3.93 9.76
CA GLY A 95 -6.28 3.91 11.01
C GLY A 95 -6.62 2.49 11.45
N VAL A 96 -6.96 1.60 10.51
CA VAL A 96 -7.38 0.22 10.79
C VAL A 96 -6.17 -0.70 11.02
N SER A 97 -5.11 -0.58 10.23
CA SER A 97 -4.05 -1.60 10.16
C SER A 97 -2.68 -1.13 10.62
N GLY A 98 -2.47 0.18 10.86
CA GLY A 98 -1.14 0.77 11.10
C GLY A 98 -0.36 0.16 12.27
N LYS A 99 -0.99 0.05 13.45
CA LYS A 99 -0.34 -0.48 14.66
C LYS A 99 -0.02 -1.97 14.55
N ALA A 100 -0.97 -2.75 14.05
CA ALA A 100 -0.78 -4.18 13.86
C ALA A 100 0.37 -4.44 12.87
N MET A 101 0.36 -3.78 11.71
CA MET A 101 1.41 -3.92 10.69
C MET A 101 2.82 -3.56 11.20
N ASN A 102 2.97 -2.48 11.98
CA ASN A 102 4.25 -2.15 12.61
C ASN A 102 4.77 -3.30 13.47
N SER A 103 3.87 -3.94 14.22
CA SER A 103 4.24 -5.09 15.04
C SER A 103 4.72 -6.27 14.19
N PHE A 104 4.16 -6.53 13.01
CA PHE A 104 4.59 -7.62 12.14
C PHE A 104 5.94 -7.36 11.47
N VAL A 105 6.23 -6.11 11.08
CA VAL A 105 7.52 -5.74 10.48
C VAL A 105 8.67 -5.79 11.49
N HIS A 106 8.40 -5.47 12.76
CA HIS A 106 9.43 -5.35 13.80
C HIS A 106 9.43 -6.49 14.83
N CYS A 107 8.83 -7.65 14.51
CA CYS A 107 8.73 -8.78 15.43
C CYS A 107 8.15 -8.41 16.82
N GLY A 108 7.22 -7.46 16.85
CA GLY A 108 6.55 -7.01 18.06
C GLY A 108 5.48 -7.99 18.56
N ILE A 109 4.77 -7.60 19.62
CA ILE A 109 3.84 -8.46 20.37
C ILE A 109 2.79 -9.19 19.51
N HIS A 110 2.20 -8.54 18.49
CA HIS A 110 1.21 -9.19 17.63
C HIS A 110 1.85 -10.27 16.75
N ALA A 111 3.08 -10.06 16.30
CA ALA A 111 3.80 -11.02 15.47
C ALA A 111 4.18 -12.26 16.28
N VAL A 112 4.78 -12.04 17.46
CA VAL A 112 5.21 -13.10 18.37
C VAL A 112 4.02 -13.93 18.82
N ASN A 113 2.96 -13.28 19.30
CA ASN A 113 1.79 -14.00 19.81
C ASN A 113 1.04 -14.77 18.71
N ARG A 114 0.94 -14.23 17.48
CA ARG A 114 0.30 -14.95 16.37
C ARG A 114 1.14 -16.10 15.81
N HIS A 115 2.46 -15.94 15.83
CA HIS A 115 3.35 -17.02 15.43
C HIS A 115 3.30 -18.20 16.42
N ASP A 116 3.12 -17.91 17.71
CA ASP A 116 2.97 -18.92 18.76
C ASP A 116 1.55 -19.54 18.80
N SER A 117 0.51 -18.70 18.88
CA SER A 117 -0.87 -19.14 19.11
C SER A 117 -1.67 -19.37 17.82
N GLY A 118 -1.04 -19.22 16.66
CA GLY A 118 -1.65 -19.38 15.34
C GLY A 118 -2.39 -18.15 14.80
N TYR A 119 -2.80 -18.26 13.55
CA TYR A 119 -3.44 -17.20 12.77
C TYR A 119 -4.91 -17.51 12.53
N PRO A 120 -5.85 -16.74 13.13
CA PRO A 120 -7.26 -16.94 12.87
C PRO A 120 -7.59 -16.73 11.39
N ILE A 121 -8.40 -17.61 10.80
CA ILE A 121 -8.74 -17.55 9.36
C ILE A 121 -9.35 -16.19 8.95
N HIS A 122 -10.20 -15.62 9.80
CA HIS A 122 -10.81 -14.31 9.56
C HIS A 122 -9.78 -13.18 9.46
N LEU A 123 -8.67 -13.28 10.20
CA LEU A 123 -7.58 -12.31 10.12
C LEU A 123 -6.89 -12.42 8.76
N ILE A 124 -6.61 -13.64 8.29
CA ILE A 124 -5.98 -13.85 6.97
C ILE A 124 -6.89 -13.35 5.84
N ILE A 125 -8.20 -13.62 5.92
CA ILE A 125 -9.19 -13.07 4.98
C ILE A 125 -9.15 -11.53 4.99
N GLN A 126 -9.14 -10.91 6.17
CA GLN A 126 -9.09 -9.45 6.29
C GLN A 126 -7.80 -8.87 5.67
N ILE A 127 -6.65 -9.53 5.86
CA ILE A 127 -5.37 -9.14 5.28
C ILE A 127 -5.42 -9.22 3.74
N LEU A 128 -5.97 -10.30 3.18
CA LEU A 128 -6.18 -10.44 1.74
C LEU A 128 -7.10 -9.36 1.18
N GLN A 129 -8.23 -9.10 1.83
CA GLN A 129 -9.17 -8.05 1.43
C GLN A 129 -8.51 -6.67 1.44
N ASN A 130 -7.76 -6.36 2.50
CA ASN A 130 -6.99 -5.12 2.61
C ASN A 130 -5.92 -5.00 1.49
N SER A 131 -5.19 -6.07 1.20
CA SER A 131 -4.22 -6.10 0.09
C SER A 131 -4.89 -5.91 -1.27
N ASN A 132 -6.11 -6.45 -1.46
CA ASN A 132 -6.89 -6.25 -2.68
C ASN A 132 -7.34 -4.79 -2.84
N ALA A 133 -7.76 -4.13 -1.76
CA ALA A 133 -8.07 -2.70 -1.80
C ALA A 133 -6.87 -1.85 -2.24
N LEU A 134 -5.67 -2.13 -1.71
CA LEU A 134 -4.43 -1.47 -2.14
C LEU A 134 -4.09 -1.77 -3.62
N SER A 135 -4.44 -2.95 -4.11
CA SER A 135 -4.27 -3.33 -5.53
C SER A 135 -5.23 -2.55 -6.43
N ILE A 136 -6.50 -2.38 -6.02
CA ILE A 136 -7.46 -1.51 -6.71
C ILE A 136 -6.96 -0.07 -6.75
N MET A 137 -6.44 0.46 -5.64
CA MET A 137 -5.85 1.80 -5.59
C MET A 137 -4.66 1.93 -6.55
N SER A 138 -3.79 0.92 -6.59
CA SER A 138 -2.64 0.88 -7.48
C SER A 138 -3.07 0.90 -8.95
N GLY A 139 -4.11 0.13 -9.31
CA GLY A 139 -4.70 0.13 -10.64
C GLY A 139 -5.35 1.46 -11.01
N MET A 140 -6.11 2.07 -10.10
CA MET A 140 -6.71 3.39 -10.32
C MET A 140 -5.63 4.46 -10.55
N LEU A 141 -4.57 4.45 -9.75
CA LEU A 141 -3.47 5.39 -9.88
C LEU A 141 -2.70 5.21 -11.20
N LEU A 142 -2.46 3.96 -11.62
CA LEU A 142 -1.89 3.66 -12.93
C LEU A 142 -2.77 4.20 -14.06
N GLY A 143 -4.10 4.01 -13.97
CA GLY A 143 -5.04 4.58 -14.94
C GLY A 143 -4.93 6.10 -15.04
N ILE A 144 -4.85 6.80 -13.91
CA ILE A 144 -4.68 8.26 -13.85
C ILE A 144 -3.36 8.68 -14.52
N VAL A 145 -2.23 8.08 -14.13
CA VAL A 145 -0.90 8.45 -14.63
C VAL A 145 -0.75 8.15 -16.11
N SER A 146 -1.37 7.07 -16.60
CA SER A 146 -1.33 6.72 -18.03
C SER A 146 -2.15 7.66 -18.93
N GLY A 147 -3.05 8.46 -18.36
CA GLY A 147 -4.04 9.24 -19.12
C GLY A 147 -5.13 8.39 -19.80
N ASP A 148 -5.07 7.06 -19.71
CA ASP A 148 -6.07 6.15 -20.27
C ASP A 148 -7.32 6.08 -19.37
N LYS A 149 -8.34 6.87 -19.73
CA LYS A 149 -9.64 6.85 -19.04
C LYS A 149 -10.28 5.46 -19.04
N SER A 150 -10.03 4.64 -20.06
CA SER A 150 -10.58 3.28 -20.13
C SER A 150 -9.97 2.36 -19.08
N ALA A 151 -8.72 2.60 -18.67
CA ALA A 151 -8.08 1.86 -17.57
C ALA A 151 -8.80 2.11 -16.23
N ALA A 152 -9.11 3.37 -15.91
CA ALA A 152 -9.88 3.69 -14.69
C ALA A 152 -11.27 3.04 -14.70
N THR A 153 -11.94 3.00 -15.86
CA THR A 153 -13.24 2.31 -16.02
C THR A 153 -13.11 0.79 -15.80
N ARG A 154 -12.05 0.15 -16.33
CA ARG A 154 -11.79 -1.27 -16.12
C ARG A 154 -11.57 -1.59 -14.64
N ILE A 155 -10.73 -0.81 -13.95
CA ILE A 155 -10.50 -1.01 -12.50
C ILE A 155 -11.78 -0.79 -11.69
N SER A 156 -12.59 0.21 -12.03
CA SER A 156 -13.89 0.43 -11.40
C SER A 156 -14.85 -0.74 -11.60
N LYS A 157 -14.82 -1.40 -12.77
CA LYS A 157 -15.60 -2.63 -13.02
C LYS A 157 -15.12 -3.78 -12.14
N ILE A 158 -13.80 -4.01 -12.08
CA ILE A 158 -13.19 -5.03 -11.22
C ILE A 158 -13.57 -4.81 -9.76
N GLN A 159 -13.49 -3.57 -9.26
CA GLN A 159 -13.87 -3.24 -7.89
C GLN A 159 -15.32 -3.64 -7.56
N ARG A 160 -16.26 -3.42 -8.50
CA ARG A 160 -17.68 -3.79 -8.31
C ARG A 160 -17.92 -5.28 -8.41
N GLU A 161 -17.27 -5.93 -9.36
CA GLU A 161 -17.39 -7.37 -9.63
C GLU A 161 -16.88 -8.19 -8.44
N TYR A 162 -15.74 -7.80 -7.87
CA TYR A 162 -15.08 -8.50 -6.76
C TYR A 162 -15.24 -7.77 -5.43
N LYS A 163 -16.39 -7.11 -5.21
CA LYS A 163 -16.63 -6.30 -4.00
C LYS A 163 -16.60 -7.10 -2.69
N ASP A 164 -16.89 -8.39 -2.76
CA ASP A 164 -16.84 -9.37 -1.67
C ASP A 164 -15.39 -9.71 -1.25
N CYS A 165 -14.45 -9.55 -2.18
CA CYS A 165 -13.02 -9.71 -1.97
C CYS A 165 -12.34 -8.44 -1.45
N LEU A 166 -13.10 -7.40 -1.13
CA LEU A 166 -12.62 -6.11 -0.61
C LEU A 166 -13.06 -5.89 0.84
N PRO A 167 -12.41 -4.98 1.59
CA PRO A 167 -12.84 -4.63 2.93
C PRO A 167 -14.25 -4.03 2.86
N PRO A 168 -15.10 -4.29 3.87
CA PRO A 168 -16.44 -3.70 3.91
C PRO A 168 -16.33 -2.17 3.88
N LEU A 169 -17.13 -1.56 3.00
CA LEU A 169 -17.28 -0.10 3.00
C LEU A 169 -17.83 0.31 4.36
N LYS A 170 -17.13 1.19 5.07
CA LYS A 170 -17.73 1.84 6.25
C LYS A 170 -18.88 2.71 5.72
N SER A 171 -20.08 2.46 6.22
CA SER A 171 -21.21 3.38 6.04
C SER A 171 -20.76 4.76 6.51
N ALA A 172 -20.83 5.74 5.61
CA ALA A 172 -20.50 7.14 5.88
C ALA A 172 -21.47 7.76 6.88
#